data_AF-A0A4Q0B1C2-F1
#
_entry.id   AF-A0A4Q0B1C2-F1
#
_cell.length_a   1.000
_cell.length_b   1.000
_cell.length_c   1.000
_cell.angle_alpha   90.00
_cell.angle_beta   90.00
_cell.angle_gamma   90.00
#
_symmetry.space_group_name_H-M   'P 1'
#
loop_
_entity.id
_entity.type
_entity.pdbx_description
1 polymer ?
#
loop_
_entity_poly.entity_id
_entity_poly.type
_entity_poly.pdbx_seq_one_letter_code
_entity_poly.pdbx_strand_id
1 'polypeptide(L)'
;MKRIYFLAFVFLVCGQLPALAQQNDTLPNFSVHALTKNKNQISWINPYPDCNQLVVQRSYDSLKFFTSIFSAQSPELVQNGFVDNQFTPGVTVYYRIFYVQQGGKYFFTASKSADNLRVMADAQKNNQILLPGQPLQNNETIIMFRIFNKERDSLLYMLEPKDYRHFKDSITTKTKDTLSIVAENEIILKRYIPKMVWKPSIFVFTNNKGYVTIALPNTKIHDYSVKFFNDKNEFVFQMNGIKDPYLVVDKSNFLHAGWFYFELYEDHHLQEKNKFYIEKDF
;
A
#
# COMPACT_ATOMS: atom_id res chain seq x y z
N MET A 1 11.34 -92.53 -20.51
CA MET A 1 12.53 -91.70 -20.20
C MET A 1 12.19 -90.26 -20.51
N LYS A 2 12.24 -89.37 -19.51
CA LYS A 2 11.58 -88.05 -19.47
C LYS A 2 12.48 -86.97 -20.11
N ARG A 3 11.89 -86.14 -20.96
CA ARG A 3 12.52 -84.93 -21.54
C ARG A 3 12.32 -83.76 -20.57
N ILE A 4 13.41 -83.13 -20.16
CA ILE A 4 13.42 -81.96 -19.27
C ILE A 4 13.65 -80.72 -20.13
N TYR A 5 12.70 -79.78 -20.10
CA TYR A 5 12.81 -78.47 -20.74
C TYR A 5 13.54 -77.51 -19.81
N PHE A 6 14.61 -76.87 -20.31
CA PHE A 6 15.38 -75.86 -19.59
C PHE A 6 14.70 -74.50 -19.76
N LEU A 7 14.13 -73.97 -18.69
CA LEU A 7 13.41 -72.69 -18.66
C LEU A 7 14.41 -71.58 -18.31
N ALA A 8 14.77 -70.75 -19.30
CA ALA A 8 15.63 -69.59 -19.10
C ALA A 8 14.80 -68.44 -18.50
N PHE A 9 15.05 -68.13 -17.23
CA PHE A 9 14.43 -66.99 -16.54
C PHE A 9 15.31 -65.76 -16.73
N VAL A 10 14.95 -64.90 -17.68
CA VAL A 10 15.60 -63.59 -17.88
C VAL A 10 15.04 -62.62 -16.84
N PHE A 11 15.81 -62.36 -15.78
CA PHE A 11 15.55 -61.28 -14.84
C PHE A 11 15.92 -59.94 -15.51
N LEU A 12 14.93 -59.25 -16.08
CA LEU A 12 15.08 -57.86 -16.51
C LEU A 12 15.03 -56.96 -15.26
N VAL A 13 16.19 -56.70 -14.65
CA VAL A 13 16.33 -55.68 -13.60
C VAL A 13 16.28 -54.32 -14.29
N CYS A 14 15.07 -53.77 -14.44
CA CYS A 14 14.88 -52.36 -14.75
C CYS A 14 15.35 -51.55 -13.53
N GLY A 15 16.58 -51.03 -13.60
CA GLY A 15 17.10 -50.08 -12.63
C GLY A 15 16.22 -48.83 -12.62
N GLN A 16 15.46 -48.67 -11.55
CA GLN A 16 14.78 -47.42 -11.25
C GLN A 16 15.87 -46.42 -10.84
N LEU A 17 16.26 -45.56 -11.78
CA LEU A 17 17.01 -44.35 -11.43
C LEU A 17 16.14 -43.56 -10.43
N PRO A 18 16.64 -43.22 -9.24
CA PRO A 18 15.93 -42.27 -8.41
C PRO A 18 15.88 -40.95 -9.19
N ALA A 19 14.68 -40.54 -9.57
CA ALA A 19 14.46 -39.18 -10.04
C ALA A 19 15.01 -38.25 -8.94
N LEU A 20 16.07 -37.52 -9.27
CA LEU A 20 16.52 -36.41 -8.44
C LEU A 20 15.31 -35.51 -8.26
N ALA A 21 14.78 -35.46 -7.04
CA ALA A 21 13.76 -34.50 -6.68
C ALA A 21 14.37 -33.11 -6.89
N GLN A 22 14.10 -32.48 -8.04
CA GLN A 22 14.24 -31.04 -8.16
C GLN A 22 13.26 -30.48 -7.14
N GLN A 23 13.80 -29.90 -6.07
CA GLN A 23 13.02 -29.16 -5.10
C GLN A 23 12.22 -28.13 -5.89
N ASN A 24 10.90 -28.32 -5.97
CA ASN A 24 10.04 -27.41 -6.70
C ASN A 24 10.13 -26.04 -6.02
N ASP A 25 10.73 -25.05 -6.69
CA ASP A 25 10.82 -23.65 -6.27
C ASP A 25 9.47 -22.91 -6.48
N THR A 26 8.38 -23.58 -6.12
CA THR A 26 7.02 -23.06 -6.17
C THR A 26 6.58 -22.54 -4.81
N LEU A 27 5.57 -21.68 -4.80
CA LEU A 27 4.93 -21.23 -3.57
C LEU A 27 4.57 -22.43 -2.65
N PRO A 28 4.76 -22.32 -1.32
CA PRO A 28 5.12 -21.11 -0.57
C PRO A 28 6.62 -20.73 -0.60
N ASN A 29 7.47 -21.47 -1.32
CA ASN A 29 8.84 -21.06 -1.56
C ASN A 29 8.89 -19.94 -2.62
N PHE A 30 9.81 -19.00 -2.48
CA PHE A 30 10.03 -17.91 -3.44
C PHE A 30 11.48 -17.44 -3.39
N SER A 31 11.90 -16.62 -4.34
CA SER A 31 13.29 -16.19 -4.49
C SER A 31 13.44 -14.68 -4.29
N VAL A 32 14.55 -14.29 -3.67
CA VAL A 32 14.97 -12.90 -3.53
C VAL A 32 16.41 -12.77 -4.01
N HIS A 33 16.61 -12.03 -5.09
CA HIS A 33 17.92 -11.81 -5.69
C HIS A 33 18.29 -10.32 -5.63
N ALA A 34 19.45 -10.00 -5.07
CA ALA A 34 19.98 -8.65 -5.12
C ALA A 34 20.49 -8.35 -6.54
N LEU A 35 19.84 -7.41 -7.23
CA LEU A 35 20.27 -6.93 -8.54
C LEU A 35 21.36 -5.86 -8.40
N THR A 36 21.25 -4.99 -7.38
CA THR A 36 22.23 -3.96 -7.01
C THR A 36 22.12 -3.68 -5.51
N LYS A 37 22.97 -2.79 -4.94
CA LYS A 37 22.90 -2.38 -3.51
C LYS A 37 21.52 -1.85 -3.07
N ASN A 38 20.71 -1.34 -3.99
CA ASN A 38 19.39 -0.76 -3.71
C ASN A 38 18.27 -1.34 -4.59
N LYS A 39 18.47 -2.52 -5.18
CA LYS A 39 17.43 -3.20 -5.97
C LYS A 39 17.42 -4.69 -5.67
N ASN A 40 16.28 -5.17 -5.19
CA ASN A 40 16.04 -6.59 -4.96
C ASN A 40 14.92 -7.06 -5.90
N GLN A 41 15.16 -8.15 -6.62
CA GLN A 41 14.13 -8.85 -7.38
C GLN A 41 13.53 -9.94 -6.50
N ILE A 42 12.20 -9.90 -6.35
CA ILE A 42 11.40 -10.91 -5.70
C ILE A 42 10.68 -11.67 -6.81
N SER A 43 10.84 -12.98 -6.88
CA SER A 43 10.19 -13.81 -7.91
C SER A 43 9.59 -15.07 -7.28
N TRP A 44 8.53 -15.58 -7.90
CA TRP A 44 7.84 -16.78 -7.44
C TRP A 44 7.30 -17.57 -8.63
N ILE A 45 7.09 -18.87 -8.39
CA ILE A 45 6.35 -19.75 -9.27
C ILE A 45 5.05 -20.13 -8.56
N ASN A 46 3.91 -19.70 -9.10
CA ASN A 46 2.59 -20.00 -8.58
C ASN A 46 2.09 -21.35 -9.14
N PRO A 47 1.91 -22.39 -8.28
CA PRO A 47 1.38 -23.67 -8.71
C PRO A 47 -0.15 -23.71 -8.78
N TYR A 48 -0.85 -22.67 -8.29
CA TYR A 48 -2.32 -22.67 -8.19
C TYR A 48 -2.96 -21.62 -9.12
N PRO A 49 -3.77 -22.05 -10.11
CA PRO A 49 -4.42 -21.12 -11.04
C PRO A 49 -5.60 -20.36 -10.41
N ASP A 50 -6.02 -20.72 -9.19
CA ASP A 50 -7.14 -20.11 -8.47
C ASP A 50 -6.73 -18.94 -7.55
N CYS A 51 -5.53 -18.40 -7.74
CA CYS A 51 -5.08 -17.21 -7.01
C CYS A 51 -5.92 -15.99 -7.40
N ASN A 52 -6.48 -15.30 -6.41
CA ASN A 52 -7.17 -14.04 -6.62
C ASN A 52 -6.45 -12.83 -5.99
N GLN A 53 -5.47 -13.07 -5.11
CA GLN A 53 -4.65 -12.00 -4.55
C GLN A 53 -3.27 -12.52 -4.16
N LEU A 54 -2.24 -11.80 -4.61
CA LEU A 54 -0.85 -12.03 -4.23
C LEU A 54 -0.18 -10.69 -3.94
N VAL A 55 0.28 -10.51 -2.71
CA VAL A 55 0.88 -9.27 -2.22
C VAL A 55 2.28 -9.55 -1.69
N VAL A 56 3.28 -8.83 -2.20
CA VAL A 56 4.63 -8.83 -1.64
C VAL A 56 4.67 -7.82 -0.50
N GLN A 57 5.08 -8.28 0.67
CA GLN A 57 5.29 -7.47 1.85
C GLN A 57 6.78 -7.37 2.18
N ARG A 58 7.20 -6.24 2.74
CA ARG A 58 8.58 -5.99 3.16
C ARG A 58 8.64 -5.52 4.61
N SER A 59 9.71 -5.88 5.30
CA SER A 59 10.08 -5.38 6.61
C SER A 59 11.60 -5.22 6.72
N TYR A 60 12.05 -4.41 7.67
CA TYR A 60 13.45 -4.39 8.14
C TYR A 60 13.68 -5.35 9.33
N ASP A 61 12.61 -5.99 9.82
CA ASP A 61 12.64 -7.04 10.83
C ASP A 61 12.21 -8.36 10.17
N SER A 62 12.88 -9.45 10.48
CA SER A 62 12.61 -10.74 9.82
C SER A 62 11.25 -11.34 10.20
N LEU A 63 10.68 -10.97 11.35
CA LEU A 63 9.48 -11.60 11.90
C LEU A 63 8.27 -10.66 11.96
N LYS A 64 8.52 -9.36 12.11
CA LYS A 64 7.48 -8.36 12.42
C LYS A 64 7.47 -7.23 11.40
N PHE A 65 6.48 -6.36 11.48
CA PHE A 65 6.44 -5.07 10.79
C PHE A 65 6.37 -5.10 9.26
N PHE A 66 5.93 -6.22 8.69
CA PHE A 66 5.73 -6.36 7.25
C PHE A 66 4.63 -5.42 6.74
N THR A 67 4.96 -4.65 5.70
CA THR A 67 4.03 -3.76 4.99
C THR A 67 3.93 -4.15 3.54
N SER A 68 2.73 -4.04 2.96
CA SER A 68 2.49 -4.33 1.55
C SER A 68 3.18 -3.29 0.67
N ILE A 69 4.05 -3.74 -0.24
CA ILE A 69 4.80 -2.88 -1.16
C ILE A 69 4.45 -3.14 -2.62
N PHE A 70 3.81 -4.27 -2.92
CA PHE A 70 3.36 -4.61 -4.26
C PHE A 70 2.16 -5.56 -4.20
N SER A 71 1.19 -5.38 -5.10
CA SER A 71 0.09 -6.30 -5.34
C SER A 71 0.14 -6.74 -6.80
N ALA A 72 0.16 -8.04 -7.06
CA ALA A 72 0.17 -8.56 -8.42
C ALA A 72 -1.15 -8.22 -9.14
N GLN A 73 -1.06 -7.73 -10.38
CA GLN A 73 -2.24 -7.42 -11.21
C GLN A 73 -2.88 -8.68 -11.81
N SER A 74 -2.05 -9.70 -12.07
CA SER A 74 -2.45 -11.01 -12.57
C SER A 74 -1.84 -12.07 -11.64
N PRO A 75 -2.39 -12.26 -10.43
CA PRO A 75 -1.84 -13.14 -9.41
C PRO A 75 -1.88 -14.64 -9.80
N GLU A 76 -2.77 -15.01 -10.72
CA GLU A 76 -2.94 -16.36 -11.27
C GLU A 76 -1.79 -16.81 -12.19
N LEU A 77 -0.94 -15.88 -12.65
CA LEU A 77 0.17 -16.22 -13.54
C LEU A 77 1.18 -17.16 -12.87
N VAL A 78 1.57 -18.20 -13.60
CA VAL A 78 2.47 -19.26 -13.11
C VAL A 78 3.84 -18.71 -12.71
N GLN A 79 4.38 -17.73 -13.42
CA GLN A 79 5.65 -17.10 -13.07
C GLN A 79 5.50 -15.59 -13.08
N ASN A 80 5.89 -14.95 -11.99
CA ASN A 80 5.81 -13.51 -11.85
C ASN A 80 6.88 -13.00 -10.87
N GLY A 81 7.04 -11.68 -10.79
CA GLY A 81 8.02 -11.06 -9.92
C GLY A 81 7.81 -9.56 -9.77
N PHE A 82 8.52 -9.00 -8.80
CA PHE A 82 8.51 -7.59 -8.47
C PHE A 82 9.94 -7.15 -8.16
N VAL A 83 10.33 -5.96 -8.63
CA VAL A 83 11.63 -5.36 -8.28
C VAL A 83 11.39 -4.25 -7.28
N ASP A 84 11.85 -4.46 -6.06
CA ASP A 84 11.86 -3.44 -5.02
C ASP A 84 13.10 -2.56 -5.17
N ASN A 85 12.90 -1.24 -5.24
CA ASN A 85 13.95 -0.22 -5.26
C ASN A 85 13.69 0.91 -4.25
N GLN A 86 12.74 0.73 -3.33
CA GLN A 86 12.27 1.75 -2.39
C GLN A 86 12.66 1.40 -0.95
N PHE A 87 13.84 0.80 -0.73
CA PHE A 87 14.37 0.49 0.59
C PHE A 87 15.72 1.16 0.83
N THR A 88 16.13 1.25 2.09
CA THR A 88 17.36 1.95 2.46
C THR A 88 18.59 1.16 1.99
N PRO A 89 19.48 1.75 1.16
CA PRO A 89 20.66 1.04 0.67
C PRO A 89 21.57 0.59 1.81
N GLY A 90 22.08 -0.65 1.73
CA GLY A 90 23.00 -1.20 2.74
C GLY A 90 22.33 -1.71 4.02
N VAL A 91 21.00 -1.59 4.15
CA VAL A 91 20.24 -2.21 5.24
C VAL A 91 19.59 -3.49 4.74
N THR A 92 19.74 -4.59 5.49
CA THR A 92 19.07 -5.85 5.19
C THR A 92 17.55 -5.65 5.27
N VAL A 93 16.86 -6.13 4.24
CA VAL A 93 15.40 -6.14 4.15
C VAL A 93 14.90 -7.55 3.95
N TYR A 94 13.76 -7.83 4.57
CA TYR A 94 13.06 -9.11 4.55
C TYR A 94 11.76 -8.97 3.78
N TYR A 95 11.45 -9.97 2.98
CA TYR A 95 10.24 -10.05 2.18
C TYR A 95 9.43 -11.28 2.58
N ARG A 96 8.12 -11.21 2.41
CA ARG A 96 7.22 -12.37 2.43
C ARG A 96 6.07 -12.14 1.47
N ILE A 97 5.41 -13.21 1.06
CA ILE A 97 4.24 -13.14 0.18
C ILE A 97 3.00 -13.46 1.02
N PHE A 98 2.00 -12.60 0.92
CA PHE A 98 0.63 -12.87 1.34
C PHE A 98 -0.14 -13.36 0.12
N TYR A 99 -0.72 -14.55 0.24
CA TYR A 99 -1.35 -15.26 -0.87
C TYR A 99 -2.78 -15.65 -0.50
N VAL A 100 -3.73 -15.42 -1.41
CA VAL A 100 -5.16 -15.74 -1.24
C VAL A 100 -5.66 -16.51 -2.45
N GLN A 101 -6.46 -17.54 -2.19
CA GLN A 101 -7.14 -18.36 -3.18
C GLN A 101 -8.63 -18.03 -3.23
N GLN A 102 -9.25 -18.45 -4.33
CA GLN A 102 -10.70 -18.49 -4.43
C GLN A 102 -11.32 -19.25 -3.24
N GLY A 103 -12.38 -18.68 -2.65
CA GLY A 103 -13.00 -19.22 -1.43
C GLY A 103 -12.35 -18.74 -0.12
N GLY A 104 -11.38 -17.82 -0.17
CA GLY A 104 -10.89 -17.10 1.01
C GLY A 104 -9.81 -17.81 1.82
N LYS A 105 -9.30 -18.95 1.33
CA LYS A 105 -8.11 -19.60 1.91
C LYS A 105 -6.90 -18.72 1.68
N TYR A 106 -6.06 -18.53 2.71
CA TYR A 106 -4.88 -17.69 2.62
C TYR A 106 -3.70 -18.28 3.39
N PHE A 107 -2.49 -17.85 3.02
CA PHE A 107 -1.28 -18.11 3.80
C PHE A 107 -0.25 -16.99 3.64
N PHE A 108 0.74 -16.98 4.53
CA PHE A 108 1.96 -16.19 4.40
C PHE A 108 3.14 -17.13 4.16
N THR A 109 4.07 -16.73 3.29
CA THR A 109 5.34 -17.45 3.15
C THR A 109 6.28 -17.14 4.32
N ALA A 110 7.27 -18.00 4.54
CA ALA A 110 8.38 -17.69 5.44
C ALA A 110 9.15 -16.48 4.90
N SER A 111 9.65 -15.60 5.78
CA SER A 111 10.40 -14.43 5.37
C SER A 111 11.73 -14.79 4.70
N LYS A 112 12.11 -14.07 3.64
CA LYS A 112 13.44 -14.18 3.00
C LYS A 112 14.04 -12.80 2.75
N SER A 113 15.34 -12.67 2.94
CA SER A 113 16.11 -11.52 2.42
C SER A 113 16.83 -11.93 1.14
N ALA A 114 17.34 -10.96 0.39
CA ALA A 114 18.30 -11.29 -0.66
C ALA A 114 19.51 -11.97 -0.01
N ASP A 115 20.05 -13.00 -0.66
CA ASP A 115 21.44 -13.37 -0.38
C ASP A 115 22.26 -12.11 -0.60
N ASN A 116 22.94 -11.65 0.44
CA ASN A 116 23.86 -10.54 0.31
C ASN A 116 24.76 -10.89 -0.87
N LEU A 117 24.76 -10.05 -1.92
CA LEU A 117 25.88 -10.04 -2.86
C LEU A 117 27.11 -10.08 -1.96
N ARG A 118 27.91 -11.14 -2.07
CA ARG A 118 29.24 -11.15 -1.45
C ARG A 118 29.99 -10.02 -2.15
N VAL A 119 29.85 -8.79 -1.64
CA VAL A 119 30.70 -7.64 -1.95
C VAL A 119 32.13 -7.92 -1.45
N MET A 120 32.36 -9.08 -0.83
CA MET A 120 33.66 -9.73 -0.67
C MET A 120 33.92 -10.72 -1.82
N ALA A 121 34.28 -10.21 -3.00
CA ALA A 121 34.93 -11.00 -4.04
C ALA A 121 36.03 -10.24 -4.81
N ASP A 122 36.04 -8.90 -4.78
CA ASP A 122 37.11 -8.10 -5.42
C ASP A 122 38.05 -7.39 -4.44
N ALA A 123 37.73 -7.37 -3.13
CA ALA A 123 38.59 -6.76 -2.10
C ALA A 123 39.70 -7.69 -1.57
N GLN A 124 39.70 -8.98 -1.94
CA GLN A 124 40.73 -9.96 -1.51
C GLN A 124 41.77 -10.31 -2.58
N LYS A 125 41.83 -9.56 -3.69
CA LYS A 125 42.86 -9.79 -4.72
C LYS A 125 44.15 -8.97 -4.54
N ASN A 126 44.21 -8.11 -3.51
CA ASN A 126 45.44 -7.43 -3.12
C ASN A 126 45.97 -8.02 -1.82
N ASN A 127 46.63 -9.18 -1.92
CA ASN A 127 47.54 -9.65 -0.88
C ASN A 127 48.71 -8.67 -0.78
N GLN A 128 48.63 -7.70 0.13
CA GLN A 128 49.82 -7.11 0.74
C GLN A 128 50.14 -7.91 2.00
N ILE A 129 51.37 -8.40 2.05
CA ILE A 129 51.95 -9.24 3.09
C ILE A 129 51.75 -8.57 4.46
N LEU A 130 50.97 -9.20 5.33
CA LEU A 130 50.75 -8.74 6.71
C LEU A 130 51.98 -9.08 7.56
N LEU A 131 52.71 -8.05 7.98
CA LEU A 131 53.61 -8.10 9.14
C LEU A 131 52.77 -8.25 10.42
N PRO A 132 53.19 -9.04 11.42
CA PRO A 132 52.43 -9.23 12.65
C PRO A 132 52.53 -7.99 13.53
N GLY A 133 51.40 -7.29 13.76
CA GLY A 133 51.36 -6.18 14.72
C GLY A 133 50.30 -5.09 14.53
N GLN A 134 49.15 -5.35 13.90
CA GLN A 134 48.06 -4.37 13.88
C GLN A 134 46.90 -4.83 14.77
N PRO A 135 46.41 -3.97 15.69
CA PRO A 135 45.25 -4.29 16.51
C PRO A 135 44.00 -4.43 15.63
N LEU A 136 43.12 -5.37 16.00
CA LEU A 136 41.80 -5.54 15.41
C LEU A 136 41.08 -4.17 15.40
N GLN A 137 40.76 -3.69 14.19
CA GLN A 137 40.01 -2.45 14.00
C GLN A 137 38.67 -2.52 14.74
N ASN A 138 38.38 -1.43 15.45
CA ASN A 138 37.17 -1.23 16.24
C ASN A 138 35.91 -1.51 15.39
N ASN A 139 35.06 -2.42 15.87
CA ASN A 139 33.69 -2.56 15.38
C ASN A 139 32.89 -1.33 15.85
N GLU A 140 33.02 -0.21 15.16
CA GLU A 140 32.18 0.97 15.37
C GLU A 140 30.72 0.57 15.08
N THR A 141 29.89 0.57 16.12
CA THR A 141 28.46 0.29 15.98
C THR A 141 27.85 1.43 15.16
N ILE A 142 27.44 1.15 13.93
CA ILE A 142 26.80 2.12 13.05
C ILE A 142 25.48 2.55 13.69
N ILE A 143 25.38 3.83 14.09
CA ILE A 143 24.19 4.41 14.70
C ILE A 143 23.11 4.57 13.62
N MET A 144 21.97 3.89 13.78
CA MET A 144 20.86 3.92 12.83
C MET A 144 19.61 4.54 13.45
N PHE A 145 19.04 5.52 12.76
CA PHE A 145 17.75 6.12 13.08
C PHE A 145 16.61 5.25 12.56
N ARG A 146 15.83 4.68 13.46
CA ARG A 146 14.64 3.85 13.17
C ARG A 146 13.39 4.72 13.16
N ILE A 147 12.75 4.82 12.01
CA ILE A 147 11.54 5.62 11.82
C ILE A 147 10.33 4.69 11.71
N PHE A 148 9.40 4.81 12.64
CA PHE A 148 8.18 4.02 12.73
C PHE A 148 6.96 4.83 12.29
N ASN A 149 5.85 4.15 12.03
CA ASN A 149 4.54 4.79 11.93
C ASN A 149 4.03 5.26 13.31
N LYS A 150 2.88 5.94 13.33
CA LYS A 150 2.27 6.53 14.53
C LYS A 150 2.03 5.51 15.64
N GLU A 151 1.59 4.32 15.29
CA GLU A 151 1.24 3.23 16.21
C GLU A 151 2.46 2.44 16.69
N ARG A 152 3.65 2.67 16.10
CA ARG A 152 4.91 1.94 16.36
C ARG A 152 4.80 0.43 16.13
N ASP A 153 3.87 0.02 15.28
CA ASP A 153 3.67 -1.36 14.84
C ASP A 153 4.23 -1.61 13.42
N SER A 154 4.94 -0.64 12.85
CA SER A 154 5.66 -0.79 11.58
C SER A 154 6.93 0.06 11.55
N LEU A 155 8.06 -0.57 11.21
CA LEU A 155 9.34 0.10 10.95
C LEU A 155 9.39 0.51 9.47
N LEU A 156 9.30 1.82 9.22
CA LEU A 156 9.20 2.40 7.88
C LEU A 156 10.56 2.63 7.23
N TYR A 157 11.53 3.12 8.00
CA TYR A 157 12.88 3.42 7.52
C TYR A 157 13.93 3.15 8.60
N MET A 158 15.15 2.81 8.18
CA MET A 158 16.32 2.70 9.03
C MET A 158 17.45 3.47 8.37
N LEU A 159 17.80 4.65 8.87
CA LEU A 159 18.66 5.62 8.19
C LEU A 159 19.95 5.89 8.95
N GLU A 160 21.06 6.06 8.23
CA GLU A 160 22.28 6.61 8.80
C GLU A 160 22.10 8.08 9.20
N PRO A 161 22.97 8.67 10.05
CA PRO A 161 22.80 10.04 10.53
C PRO A 161 22.74 11.10 9.41
N LYS A 162 23.46 10.88 8.30
CA LYS A 162 23.44 11.80 7.15
C LYS A 162 22.09 11.74 6.41
N ASP A 163 21.61 10.54 6.13
CA ASP A 163 20.34 10.33 5.43
C ASP A 163 19.15 10.75 6.28
N TYR A 164 19.22 10.54 7.60
CA TYR A 164 18.21 11.03 8.53
C TYR A 164 18.08 12.56 8.47
N ARG A 165 19.18 13.31 8.37
CA ARG A 165 19.13 14.77 8.21
C ARG A 165 18.39 15.15 6.92
N HIS A 166 18.75 14.56 5.78
CA HIS A 166 18.07 14.83 4.51
C HIS A 166 16.59 14.41 4.51
N PHE A 167 16.28 13.30 5.15
CA PHE A 167 14.90 12.84 5.35
C PHE A 167 14.11 13.83 6.19
N LYS A 168 14.64 14.24 7.35
CA LYS A 168 14.00 15.23 8.23
C LYS A 168 13.72 16.53 7.48
N ASP A 169 14.69 17.06 6.75
CA ASP A 169 14.52 18.28 5.95
C ASP A 169 13.43 18.11 4.90
N SER A 170 13.38 16.94 4.23
CA SER A 170 12.34 16.64 3.24
C SER A 170 10.94 16.55 3.87
N ILE A 171 10.80 15.91 5.03
CA ILE A 171 9.52 15.87 5.76
C ILE A 171 9.08 17.29 6.13
N THR A 172 9.97 18.11 6.68
CA THR A 172 9.65 19.48 7.10
C THR A 172 9.31 20.42 5.93
N THR A 173 9.96 20.27 4.78
CA THR A 173 9.83 21.23 3.66
C THR A 173 8.87 20.80 2.56
N LYS A 174 8.69 19.49 2.35
CA LYS A 174 7.90 18.96 1.22
C LYS A 174 6.59 18.30 1.64
N THR A 175 6.37 18.12 2.94
CA THR A 175 5.17 17.45 3.46
C THR A 175 4.55 18.25 4.60
N LYS A 176 3.33 17.85 5.01
CA LYS A 176 2.69 18.36 6.24
C LYS A 176 2.85 17.37 7.41
N ASP A 177 3.65 16.33 7.23
CA ASP A 177 3.84 15.28 8.22
C ASP A 177 4.69 15.79 9.39
N THR A 178 4.66 15.07 10.52
CA THR A 178 5.39 15.45 11.73
C THR A 178 6.28 14.30 12.21
N LEU A 179 7.51 14.63 12.59
CA LEU A 179 8.43 13.70 13.24
C LEU A 179 8.40 13.90 14.76
N SER A 180 8.40 12.81 15.53
CA SER A 180 8.46 12.84 17.00
C SER A 180 9.50 11.84 17.48
N ILE A 181 10.51 12.30 18.22
CA ILE A 181 11.49 11.41 18.85
C ILE A 181 10.83 10.70 20.03
N VAL A 182 10.95 9.39 20.10
CA VAL A 182 10.33 8.57 21.17
C VAL A 182 11.34 7.79 22.01
N ALA A 183 12.51 7.50 21.47
CA ALA A 183 13.66 6.97 22.20
C ALA A 183 14.95 7.36 21.46
N GLU A 184 16.10 6.96 22.00
CA GLU A 184 17.38 7.19 21.34
C GLU A 184 17.39 6.57 19.94
N ASN A 185 17.59 7.41 18.92
CA ASN A 185 17.55 7.03 17.51
C ASN A 185 16.22 6.39 17.05
N GLU A 186 15.12 6.57 17.79
CA GLU A 186 13.79 6.11 17.39
C GLU A 186 12.82 7.27 17.20
N ILE A 187 12.16 7.30 16.05
CA ILE A 187 11.33 8.41 15.59
C ILE A 187 9.99 7.85 15.12
N ILE A 188 8.92 8.56 15.43
CA ILE A 188 7.60 8.33 14.86
C ILE A 188 7.36 9.35 13.74
N LEU A 189 6.94 8.86 12.57
CA LEU A 189 6.39 9.65 11.48
C LEU A 189 4.85 9.67 11.57
N LYS A 190 4.29 10.85 11.88
CA LYS A 190 2.85 11.10 11.89
C LYS A 190 2.44 11.73 10.57
N ARG A 191 1.70 10.98 9.75
CA ARG A 191 1.18 11.48 8.48
C ARG A 191 0.09 12.53 8.72
N TYR A 192 0.10 13.58 7.91
CA TYR A 192 -0.92 14.62 7.94
C TYR A 192 -2.26 14.07 7.45
N ILE A 193 -3.28 14.19 8.28
CA ILE A 193 -4.66 13.92 7.90
C ILE A 193 -5.32 15.28 7.69
N PRO A 194 -5.70 15.65 6.45
CA PRO A 194 -6.38 16.90 6.18
C PRO A 194 -7.69 16.95 6.95
N LYS A 195 -7.83 17.98 7.80
CA LYS A 195 -9.13 18.27 8.41
C LYS A 195 -10.01 18.86 7.31
N MET A 196 -11.07 18.17 6.94
CA MET A 196 -12.09 18.71 6.03
C MET A 196 -12.78 19.86 6.77
N VAL A 197 -12.41 21.09 6.43
CA VAL A 197 -13.12 22.29 6.88
C VAL A 197 -14.28 22.50 5.93
N TRP A 198 -15.50 22.47 6.45
CA TRP A 198 -16.70 22.77 5.68
C TRP A 198 -16.61 24.19 5.11
N LYS A 199 -16.87 24.32 3.80
CA LYS A 199 -17.00 25.61 3.12
C LYS A 199 -18.44 25.73 2.64
N PRO A 200 -19.13 26.86 2.91
CA PRO A 200 -20.46 27.12 2.35
C PRO A 200 -20.43 27.02 0.82
N SER A 201 -21.50 26.46 0.25
CA SER A 201 -21.71 26.48 -1.20
C SER A 201 -21.95 27.91 -1.66
N ILE A 202 -21.47 28.22 -2.86
CA ILE A 202 -21.83 29.46 -3.58
C ILE A 202 -23.09 29.28 -4.42
N PHE A 203 -23.54 28.04 -4.64
CA PHE A 203 -24.68 27.70 -5.49
C PHE A 203 -25.96 27.50 -4.69
N VAL A 204 -25.90 26.84 -3.53
CA VAL A 204 -27.07 26.62 -2.67
C VAL A 204 -26.74 27.01 -1.24
N PHE A 205 -27.29 28.13 -0.78
CA PHE A 205 -26.92 28.73 0.50
C PHE A 205 -28.08 29.46 1.16
N THR A 206 -27.97 29.67 2.47
CA THR A 206 -28.87 30.55 3.21
C THR A 206 -28.33 31.98 3.12
N ASN A 207 -29.12 32.90 2.56
CA ASN A 207 -28.70 34.29 2.41
C ASN A 207 -28.76 35.06 3.75
N ASN A 208 -28.34 36.33 3.74
CA ASN A 208 -28.31 37.19 4.93
C ASN A 208 -29.69 37.49 5.55
N LYS A 209 -30.79 37.18 4.86
CA LYS A 209 -32.17 37.28 5.37
C LYS A 209 -32.71 35.93 5.85
N GLY A 210 -31.89 34.88 5.85
CA GLY A 210 -32.28 33.54 6.28
C GLY A 210 -33.00 32.72 5.21
N TYR A 211 -33.14 33.18 3.96
CA TYR A 211 -33.81 32.40 2.92
C TYR A 211 -32.85 31.48 2.18
N VAL A 212 -33.31 30.25 1.90
CA VAL A 212 -32.58 29.29 1.07
C VAL A 212 -32.58 29.78 -0.36
N THR A 213 -31.40 29.99 -0.91
CA THR A 213 -31.17 30.58 -2.23
C THR A 213 -30.40 29.60 -3.10
N ILE A 214 -30.87 29.41 -4.32
CA ILE A 214 -30.18 28.68 -5.39
C ILE A 214 -29.69 29.71 -6.42
N ALA A 215 -28.39 29.84 -6.59
CA ALA A 215 -27.75 30.71 -7.56
C ALA A 215 -26.94 29.85 -8.53
N LEU A 216 -27.36 29.75 -9.79
CA LEU A 216 -26.76 28.88 -10.79
C LEU A 216 -26.33 29.67 -12.03
N PRO A 217 -25.10 29.50 -12.53
CA PRO A 217 -24.68 30.13 -13.77
C PRO A 217 -25.36 29.45 -14.98
N ASN A 218 -25.48 30.16 -16.10
CA ASN A 218 -25.78 29.55 -17.41
C ASN A 218 -27.02 28.61 -17.48
N THR A 219 -28.05 28.83 -16.67
CA THR A 219 -29.27 27.98 -16.59
C THR A 219 -30.08 27.84 -17.89
N LYS A 220 -29.82 28.69 -18.89
CA LYS A 220 -30.41 28.57 -20.23
C LYS A 220 -29.72 27.51 -21.09
N ILE A 221 -28.47 27.18 -20.79
CA ILE A 221 -27.62 26.27 -21.55
C ILE A 221 -27.63 24.88 -20.91
N HIS A 222 -27.47 24.85 -19.58
CA HIS A 222 -27.36 23.61 -18.82
C HIS A 222 -28.67 23.22 -18.15
N ASP A 223 -28.85 21.92 -17.94
CA ASP A 223 -29.98 21.38 -17.20
C ASP A 223 -29.60 21.09 -15.75
N TYR A 224 -30.00 21.99 -14.86
CA TYR A 224 -29.70 21.87 -13.44
C TYR A 224 -30.82 21.15 -12.68
N SER A 225 -30.42 20.31 -11.74
CA SER A 225 -31.31 19.77 -10.72
C SER A 225 -30.65 19.77 -9.34
N VAL A 226 -31.46 19.98 -8.30
CA VAL A 226 -31.01 19.97 -6.91
C VAL A 226 -31.87 19.01 -6.12
N LYS A 227 -31.24 18.10 -5.37
CA LYS A 227 -31.91 17.22 -4.41
C LYS A 227 -31.57 17.66 -3.00
N PHE A 228 -32.57 17.72 -2.13
CA PHE A 228 -32.41 18.12 -0.74
C PHE A 228 -32.65 16.95 0.21
N PHE A 229 -31.86 16.90 1.28
CA PHE A 229 -31.89 15.86 2.31
C PHE A 229 -31.87 16.49 3.70
N ASN A 230 -32.48 15.84 4.68
CA ASN A 230 -32.45 16.29 6.07
C ASN A 230 -31.14 15.91 6.78
N ASP A 231 -31.03 16.22 8.06
CA ASP A 231 -29.86 15.93 8.90
C ASP A 231 -29.55 14.43 9.05
N LYS A 232 -30.56 13.57 8.84
CA LYS A 232 -30.46 12.10 8.79
C LYS A 232 -30.15 11.56 7.39
N ASN A 233 -29.88 12.44 6.42
CA ASN A 233 -29.62 12.10 5.02
C ASN A 233 -30.82 11.42 4.33
N GLU A 234 -32.03 11.68 4.80
CA GLU A 234 -33.28 11.24 4.18
C GLU A 234 -33.72 12.29 3.15
N PHE A 235 -34.21 11.82 2.01
CA PHE A 235 -34.68 12.69 0.93
C PHE A 235 -35.87 13.54 1.38
N VAL A 236 -35.82 14.85 1.13
CA VAL A 236 -36.92 15.79 1.41
C VAL A 236 -37.69 16.10 0.13
N PHE A 237 -37.03 16.69 -0.86
CA PHE A 237 -37.60 16.98 -2.18
C PHE A 237 -36.49 17.23 -3.22
N GLN A 238 -36.89 17.34 -4.49
CA GLN A 238 -35.98 17.70 -5.59
C GLN A 238 -36.60 18.76 -6.50
N MET A 239 -35.74 19.53 -7.15
CA MET A 239 -36.07 20.52 -8.16
C MET A 239 -35.34 20.15 -9.44
N ASN A 240 -36.09 19.89 -10.52
CA ASN A 240 -35.54 19.48 -11.81
C ASN A 240 -35.73 20.60 -12.83
N GLY A 241 -34.82 20.69 -13.80
CA GLY A 241 -34.96 21.62 -14.92
C GLY A 241 -34.94 23.09 -14.52
N ILE A 242 -34.09 23.47 -13.56
CA ILE A 242 -34.03 24.83 -13.03
C ILE A 242 -33.55 25.79 -14.14
N LYS A 243 -34.44 26.67 -14.61
CA LYS A 243 -34.14 27.65 -15.68
C LYS A 243 -33.82 29.05 -15.15
N ASP A 244 -34.22 29.38 -13.93
CA ASP A 244 -33.92 30.66 -13.31
C ASP A 244 -32.51 30.64 -12.67
N PRO A 245 -31.63 31.59 -13.00
CA PRO A 245 -30.26 31.62 -12.48
C PRO A 245 -30.20 32.04 -11.00
N TYR A 246 -31.29 32.58 -10.46
CA TYR A 246 -31.39 32.97 -9.07
C TYR A 246 -32.81 32.68 -8.57
N LEU A 247 -32.93 31.77 -7.61
CA LEU A 247 -34.20 31.34 -7.06
C LEU A 247 -34.14 31.35 -5.53
N VAL A 248 -35.23 31.78 -4.91
CA VAL A 248 -35.44 31.64 -3.47
C VAL A 248 -36.40 30.48 -3.23
N VAL A 249 -35.99 29.51 -2.43
CA VAL A 249 -36.79 28.35 -2.05
C VAL A 249 -37.51 28.64 -0.75
N ASP A 250 -38.82 28.40 -0.73
CA ASP A 250 -39.65 28.59 0.47
C ASP A 250 -39.19 27.66 1.61
N LYS A 251 -39.00 28.22 2.82
CA LYS A 251 -38.56 27.49 4.02
C LYS A 251 -39.55 26.39 4.41
N SER A 252 -40.84 26.55 4.11
CA SER A 252 -41.88 25.57 4.43
C SER A 252 -41.64 24.20 3.77
N ASN A 253 -40.90 24.15 2.66
CA ASN A 253 -40.51 22.90 2.00
C ASN A 253 -39.54 22.03 2.85
N PHE A 254 -38.90 22.60 3.87
CA PHE A 254 -37.90 21.93 4.69
C PHE A 254 -38.46 21.39 6.02
N LEU A 255 -39.73 21.66 6.33
CA LEU A 255 -40.50 21.17 7.50
C LEU A 255 -39.99 21.61 8.89
N HIS A 256 -38.70 21.90 9.05
CA HIS A 256 -38.06 22.26 10.31
C HIS A 256 -36.79 23.09 10.08
N ALA A 257 -36.34 23.77 11.14
CA ALA A 257 -35.05 24.44 11.17
C ALA A 257 -33.93 23.44 11.49
N GLY A 258 -32.73 23.69 10.99
CA GLY A 258 -31.60 22.79 11.18
C GLY A 258 -30.67 22.72 9.98
N TRP A 259 -29.79 21.70 10.00
CA TRP A 259 -28.90 21.41 8.89
C TRP A 259 -29.61 20.58 7.83
N PHE A 260 -29.47 21.00 6.58
CA PHE A 260 -29.91 20.26 5.41
C PHE A 260 -28.73 20.02 4.49
N TYR A 261 -28.76 18.89 3.80
CA TYR A 261 -27.79 18.53 2.78
C TYR A 261 -28.42 18.69 1.40
N PHE A 262 -27.59 18.89 0.38
CA PHE A 262 -28.05 18.88 -0.99
C PHE A 262 -27.04 18.22 -1.92
N GLU A 263 -27.55 17.77 -3.06
CA GLU A 263 -26.78 17.33 -4.21
C GLU A 263 -27.19 18.20 -5.41
N LEU A 264 -26.24 18.94 -5.97
CA LEU A 264 -26.42 19.74 -7.19
C LEU A 264 -25.92 18.95 -8.39
N TYR A 265 -26.75 18.88 -9.42
CA TYR A 265 -26.43 18.24 -10.69
C TYR A 265 -26.53 19.25 -11.84
N GLU A 266 -25.62 19.13 -12.80
CA GLU A 266 -25.58 19.88 -14.05
C GLU A 266 -25.47 18.87 -15.19
N ASP A 267 -26.41 18.89 -16.14
CA ASP A 267 -26.47 17.95 -17.26
C ASP A 267 -26.36 16.49 -16.81
N HIS A 268 -27.07 16.15 -15.72
CA HIS A 268 -27.08 14.83 -15.06
C HIS A 268 -25.79 14.42 -14.34
N HIS A 269 -24.78 15.29 -14.28
CA HIS A 269 -23.52 15.06 -13.57
C HIS A 269 -23.53 15.75 -12.20
N LEU A 270 -23.08 15.04 -11.16
CA LEU A 270 -22.99 15.58 -9.81
C LEU A 270 -21.87 16.64 -9.74
N GLN A 271 -22.25 17.89 -9.47
CA GLN A 271 -21.33 19.02 -9.34
C GLN A 271 -20.91 19.27 -7.90
N GLU A 272 -21.85 19.21 -6.96
CA GLU A 272 -21.58 19.52 -5.57
C GLU A 272 -22.43 18.65 -4.62
N LYS A 273 -21.81 18.18 -3.54
CA LYS A 273 -22.51 17.75 -2.32
C LYS A 273 -22.11 18.66 -1.19
N ASN A 274 -23.07 19.33 -0.58
CA ASN A 274 -22.80 20.24 0.52
C ASN A 274 -24.01 20.34 1.45
N LYS A 275 -23.92 21.20 2.45
CA LYS A 275 -24.99 21.46 3.42
C LYS A 275 -25.17 22.95 3.66
N PHE A 276 -26.33 23.33 4.17
CA PHE A 276 -26.66 24.68 4.59
C PHE A 276 -27.52 24.61 5.86
N TYR A 277 -27.64 25.73 6.56
CA TYR A 277 -28.37 25.82 7.82
C TYR A 277 -29.59 26.74 7.67
N ILE A 278 -30.74 26.28 8.12
CA ILE A 278 -31.97 27.07 8.22
C ILE A 278 -32.17 27.45 9.70
N GLU A 279 -32.21 28.74 9.98
CA GLU A 279 -32.49 29.26 11.32
C GLU A 279 -33.96 29.01 11.72
N LYS A 280 -34.18 28.83 13.03
CA LYS A 280 -35.53 28.69 13.59
C LYS A 280 -36.21 30.05 13.58
N ASP A 281 -37.35 30.15 12.91
CA ASP A 281 -38.19 31.34 13.02
C ASP A 281 -38.72 31.42 14.47
N PHE A 282 -38.41 32.53 15.15
CA PHE A 282 -38.79 32.79 16.55
C PHE A 282 -40.26 33.22 16.67
#